data_AF-A0A7G1IGE4-F1
#
_entry.id   AF-A0A7G1IGE4-F1
#
_cell.length_a   1.000
_cell.length_b   1.000
_cell.length_c   1.000
_cell.angle_alpha   90.00
_cell.angle_beta   90.00
_cell.angle_gamma   90.00
#
_symmetry.space_group_name_H-M   'P 1'
#
loop_
_entity.id
_entity.type
_entity.pdbx_description
1 polymer ?
#
loop_
_entity_poly.entity_id
_entity_poly.type
_entity_poly.pdbx_seq_one_letter_code
_entity_poly.pdbx_strand_id
1 'polypeptide(L)'
;MLVPTSPDDPAAPANLAAMAALGRFTRPFLCAFSDQDPITRGADAVLREHIPGAKNIAPVTISGAGHFLQEDRGPQLAQVIAEFVHD
;
A
#
# COMPACT_ATOMS: atom_id res chain seq x y z
N MET A 1 -20.21 -3.04 3.34
CA MET A 1 -19.00 -2.58 2.64
C MET A 1 -17.81 -3.10 3.45
N LEU A 2 -16.76 -3.67 2.83
CA LEU A 2 -15.60 -4.21 3.59
C LEU A 2 -14.60 -3.13 4.01
N VAL A 3 -14.66 -1.97 3.34
CA VAL A 3 -13.87 -0.79 3.69
C VAL A 3 -14.78 0.16 4.46
N PRO A 4 -14.47 0.47 5.73
CA PRO A 4 -15.20 1.48 6.48
C PRO A 4 -15.06 2.83 5.80
N THR A 5 -16.18 3.45 5.44
CA THR A 5 -16.21 4.77 4.79
C THR A 5 -16.92 5.84 5.62
N SER A 6 -17.44 5.47 6.78
CA SER A 6 -18.08 6.37 7.75
C SER A 6 -17.50 6.13 9.15
N PRO A 7 -17.40 7.18 10.00
CA PRO A 7 -17.10 7.02 11.43
C PRO A 7 -18.09 6.11 12.17
N ASP A 8 -19.33 6.02 11.70
CA ASP A 8 -20.38 5.18 12.32
C ASP A 8 -20.28 3.71 11.92
N ASP A 9 -19.34 3.36 11.03
CA ASP A 9 -19.12 1.96 10.66
C ASP A 9 -18.59 1.18 11.87
N PRO A 10 -19.18 0.02 12.23
CA PRO A 10 -18.71 -0.80 13.35
C PRO A 10 -17.24 -1.21 13.27
N ALA A 11 -16.64 -1.24 12.07
CA ALA A 11 -15.23 -1.54 11.88
C ALA A 11 -14.31 -0.30 11.96
N ALA A 12 -14.87 0.92 12.06
CA ALA A 12 -14.08 2.15 12.18
C ALA A 12 -13.12 2.16 13.38
N PRO A 13 -13.52 1.72 14.61
CA PRO A 13 -12.59 1.69 15.74
C PRO A 13 -11.37 0.78 15.50
N ALA A 14 -11.58 -0.37 14.85
CA ALA A 14 -10.49 -1.30 14.53
C ALA A 14 -9.56 -0.72 13.46
N ASN A 15 -10.10 -0.09 12.40
CA ASN A 15 -9.31 0.58 11.38
C ASN A 15 -8.47 1.74 11.94
N LEU A 16 -9.04 2.56 12.83
CA LEU A 16 -8.32 3.64 13.48
C LEU A 16 -7.16 3.11 14.35
N ALA A 17 -7.40 2.03 15.10
CA ALA A 17 -6.35 1.38 15.89
C ALA A 17 -5.22 0.82 14.99
N ALA A 18 -5.56 0.20 13.85
CA ALA A 18 -4.60 -0.28 12.88
C ALA A 18 -3.78 0.87 12.26
N MET A 19 -4.43 1.97 11.87
CA MET A 19 -3.73 3.17 11.38
C MET A 19 -2.78 3.73 12.44
N ALA A 20 -3.19 3.81 13.71
CA ALA A 20 -2.31 4.24 14.80
C ALA A 20 -1.09 3.31 14.96
N ALA A 21 -1.27 1.99 14.79
CA ALA A 21 -0.17 1.03 14.82
C ALA A 21 0.79 1.19 13.62
N LEU A 22 0.27 1.38 12.41
CA LEU A 22 1.06 1.65 11.21
C LEU A 22 1.89 2.93 11.32
N GLY A 23 1.39 3.95 12.01
CA GLY A 23 2.13 5.20 12.28
C GLY A 23 3.37 5.02 13.18
N ARG A 24 3.54 3.84 13.80
CA ARG A 24 4.72 3.47 14.59
C ARG A 24 5.51 2.33 13.95
N PHE A 25 5.13 1.88 12.75
CA PHE A 25 5.79 0.77 12.07
C PHE A 25 7.08 1.27 11.41
N THR A 26 8.22 0.85 11.96
CA THR A 26 9.56 1.29 11.53
C THR A 26 10.32 0.27 10.69
N ARG A 27 9.79 -0.94 10.56
CA ARG A 27 10.38 -1.98 9.69
C ARG A 27 10.17 -1.60 8.22
N PRO A 28 11.01 -2.11 7.29
CA PRO A 28 10.88 -1.82 5.87
C PRO A 28 9.44 -1.99 5.36
N PHE A 29 8.94 -0.96 4.66
CA PHE A 29 7.61 -0.95 4.04
C PHE A 29 7.70 -0.41 2.61
N LEU A 30 7.47 -1.26 1.62
CA LEU A 30 7.47 -0.89 0.20
C LEU A 30 6.05 -0.53 -0.28
N CYS A 31 5.92 0.58 -1.00
CA CYS A 31 4.72 0.90 -1.79
C CYS A 31 4.98 0.54 -3.26
N ALA A 32 4.29 -0.50 -3.75
CA ALA A 32 4.38 -1.00 -5.13
C ALA A 32 3.01 -0.95 -5.84
N PHE A 33 2.45 0.26 -6.00
CA PHE A 33 1.13 0.48 -6.60
C PHE A 33 1.19 0.48 -8.13
N SER A 34 0.06 0.26 -8.80
CA SER A 34 -0.05 0.34 -10.26
C SER A 34 -0.49 1.72 -10.76
N ASP A 35 -0.26 2.02 -12.04
CA ASP A 35 -0.56 3.32 -12.65
C ASP A 35 -1.97 3.45 -13.25
N GLN A 36 -2.70 2.34 -13.44
CA GLN A 36 -4.04 2.33 -14.03
C GLN A 36 -5.16 1.93 -13.06
N ASP A 37 -4.92 1.95 -11.74
CA ASP A 37 -5.96 1.77 -10.73
C ASP A 37 -6.54 3.11 -10.23
N PRO A 38 -7.73 3.55 -10.69
CA PRO A 38 -8.36 4.76 -10.18
C PRO A 38 -8.90 4.62 -8.75
N ILE A 39 -9.13 3.40 -8.25
CA ILE A 39 -9.75 3.17 -6.93
C ILE A 39 -8.77 3.52 -5.81
N THR A 40 -7.49 3.15 -5.99
CA THR A 40 -6.45 3.37 -4.97
C THR A 40 -5.45 4.48 -5.31
N ARG A 41 -5.67 5.20 -6.41
CA ARG A 41 -4.80 6.29 -6.88
C ARG A 41 -4.51 7.30 -5.75
N GLY A 42 -3.23 7.51 -5.47
CA GLY A 42 -2.75 8.47 -4.46
C GLY A 42 -2.69 7.94 -3.03
N ALA A 43 -3.18 6.72 -2.77
CA ALA A 43 -3.07 6.09 -1.45
C ALA A 43 -1.62 5.78 -1.07
N ASP A 44 -0.75 5.55 -2.05
CA ASP A 44 0.69 5.36 -1.88
C ASP A 44 1.36 6.55 -1.17
N ALA A 45 1.02 7.78 -1.57
CA ALA A 45 1.54 8.99 -0.95
C ALA A 45 1.10 9.13 0.52
N VAL A 46 -0.17 8.82 0.80
CA VAL A 46 -0.72 8.86 2.17
C VAL A 46 -0.02 7.83 3.06
N LEU A 47 0.17 6.60 2.58
CA LEU A 47 0.84 5.55 3.33
C LEU A 47 2.32 5.87 3.58
N ARG A 48 3.03 6.40 2.58
CA ARG A 48 4.45 6.78 2.71
C ARG A 48 4.68 7.90 3.71
N GLU A 49 3.77 8.88 3.77
CA GLU A 49 3.87 9.96 4.75
C GLU A 49 3.62 9.43 6.17
N HIS A 50 2.62 8.56 6.31
CA HIS A 50 2.16 8.05 7.61
C HIS A 50 3.06 6.98 8.22
N ILE A 51 3.61 6.06 7.41
CA ILE A 51 4.35 4.88 7.88
C ILE A 51 5.86 5.18 7.91
N PRO A 52 6.50 5.26 9.09
CA PRO A 52 7.93 5.60 9.19
C PRO A 52 8.85 4.68 8.38
N GLY A 53 8.54 3.38 8.37
CA GLY A 53 9.28 2.36 7.63
C GLY A 53 9.28 2.54 6.11
N ALA A 54 8.39 3.36 5.56
CA ALA A 54 8.31 3.64 4.12
C ALA A 54 9.16 4.85 3.68
N LYS A 55 9.58 5.71 4.62
CA LYS A 55 10.23 7.01 4.29
C LYS A 55 11.58 6.85 3.60
N ASN A 56 12.30 5.79 3.92
CA ASN A 56 13.64 5.51 3.39
C ASN A 56 13.63 4.53 2.21
N ILE A 57 12.46 4.16 1.70
CA ILE A 57 12.31 3.21 0.60
C ILE A 57 11.69 3.95 -0.60
N ALA A 58 12.37 3.86 -1.74
CA ALA A 58 11.85 4.41 -2.99
C ALA A 58 10.57 3.64 -3.37
N PRO A 59 9.49 4.33 -3.75
CA PRO A 59 8.29 3.63 -4.21
C PRO A 59 8.55 3.08 -5.62
N VAL A 60 7.84 2.00 -5.94
CA VAL A 60 7.85 1.43 -7.29
C VAL A 60 6.45 1.56 -7.88
N THR A 61 6.36 1.95 -9.15
CA THR A 61 5.10 1.94 -9.90
C THR A 61 5.09 0.75 -10.85
N ILE A 62 4.08 -0.11 -10.73
CA ILE A 62 3.84 -1.23 -11.65
C ILE A 62 3.09 -0.70 -12.87
N SER A 63 3.82 -0.43 -13.95
CA SER A 63 3.27 0.21 -15.14
C SER A 63 2.41 -0.70 -16.01
N GLY A 64 1.34 -0.14 -16.55
CA GLY A 64 0.40 -0.84 -17.43
C GLY A 64 -0.34 -1.97 -16.71
N ALA A 65 -0.78 -1.70 -15.48
CA ALA A 65 -1.57 -2.60 -14.65
C ALA A 65 -2.72 -1.84 -13.97
N GLY A 66 -3.89 -2.47 -13.89
CA GLY A 66 -5.07 -1.93 -13.23
C GLY A 66 -5.14 -2.27 -11.74
N HIS A 67 -6.37 -2.36 -11.21
CA HIS A 67 -6.64 -2.70 -9.82
C HIS A 67 -6.18 -4.13 -9.45
N PHE A 68 -6.36 -5.08 -10.37
CA PHE A 68 -5.88 -6.45 -10.22
C PHE A 68 -4.47 -6.60 -10.81
N LEU A 69 -3.53 -5.78 -10.33
CA LEU A 69 -2.17 -5.70 -10.88
C LEU A 69 -1.40 -7.04 -10.90
N GLN A 70 -1.77 -7.99 -10.02
CA GLN A 70 -1.24 -9.36 -10.08
C GLN A 70 -1.64 -10.13 -11.35
N GLU A 71 -2.79 -9.84 -11.95
CA GLU A 71 -3.24 -10.46 -13.20
C GLU A 71 -2.57 -9.81 -14.40
N ASP A 72 -2.44 -8.48 -14.40
CA ASP A 72 -1.86 -7.73 -15.52
C ASP A 72 -0.32 -7.84 -15.57
N ARG A 73 0.33 -7.79 -14.40
CA ARG A 73 1.79 -7.67 -14.26
C ARG A 73 2.35 -8.53 -13.12
N GLY A 74 1.74 -9.68 -12.84
CA GLY A 74 2.17 -10.62 -11.79
C GLY A 74 3.67 -10.91 -11.74
N PRO A 75 4.33 -11.27 -12.86
CA PRO A 75 5.78 -11.51 -12.87
C PRO A 75 6.61 -10.29 -12.46
N GLN A 76 6.23 -9.08 -12.88
CA GLN A 76 6.92 -7.85 -12.49
C GLN A 76 6.72 -7.55 -11.00
N LEU A 77 5.49 -7.68 -10.50
CA LEU A 77 5.20 -7.51 -9.07
C LEU A 77 6.01 -8.51 -8.22
N ALA A 78 6.08 -9.77 -8.65
CA ALA A 78 6.85 -10.80 -7.97
C ALA A 78 8.36 -10.48 -7.93
N GLN A 79 8.92 -9.98 -9.04
CA GLN A 79 10.30 -9.55 -9.09
C GLN A 79 10.58 -8.39 -8.11
N VAL A 80 9.73 -7.37 -8.10
CA VAL A 80 9.84 -6.22 -7.17
C VAL A 80 9.80 -6.68 -5.71
N ILE A 81 8.93 -7.64 -5.38
CA ILE A 81 8.86 -8.22 -4.02
C ILE A 81 10.13 -9.00 -3.69
N ALA A 82 10.63 -9.82 -4.62
CA ALA A 82 11.84 -10.61 -4.40
C ALA A 82 13.06 -9.71 -4.16
N GLU A 83 13.25 -8.67 -4.98
CA GLU A 83 14.29 -7.67 -4.82
C GLU A 83 14.20 -7.00 -3.44
N PHE A 84 13.00 -6.56 -3.05
CA PHE A 84 12.78 -5.91 -1.75
C PHE A 84 13.07 -6.80 -0.54
N VAL A 85 12.89 -8.11 -0.64
CA VAL A 85 13.17 -9.07 0.45
C VAL A 85 14.67 -9.38 0.55
N HIS A 86 15.42 -9.20 -0.52
CA HIS A 86 16.84 -9.50 -0.59
C HIS A 86 17.76 -8.32 -0.26
N ASP A 87 17.23 -7.09 -0.26
CA ASP A 87 17.91 -5.85 0.16
C ASP A 87 17.94 -5.68 1.70
#